data_AF-A0A0P4RA62-F1
#
_entry.id   AF-A0A0P4RA62-F1
#
_cell.length_a   1.000
_cell.length_b   1.000
_cell.length_c   1.000
_cell.angle_alpha   90.00
_cell.angle_beta   90.00
_cell.angle_gamma   90.00
#
_symmetry.space_group_name_H-M   'P 1'
#
loop_
_entity.id
_entity.type
_entity.pdbx_description
1 polymer ?
#
loop_
_entity_poly.entity_id
_entity_poly.type
_entity_poly.pdbx_seq_one_letter_code
_entity_poly.pdbx_strand_id
1 'polypeptide(L)'
;MKRSKTLRNADAKIDRERLYAPLEAVRLAKDTASVKFDATVEVAMRLGVDPRKADQMVRGTVNLPHGTGKTARVLVFATGDRAAAAEAAGADIVGSDELIDEVSKGRLDFDAVVATPDLMGKVGRLGRVLGPRGLMPNPKTGTVTPDVAKAVTDIKGGKIEFRVDKHANLHFIIGKVSFDEAKLVENYAAALEEINRLKPSAAKGRYIKKATITTTMGPGIPVDSNRTRNLLVEDEAV
;
A
#
# COMPACT_ATOMS: atom_id res chain seq x y z
N MET A 1 21.82 -8.12 16.74
CA MET A 1 21.96 -8.73 15.38
C MET A 1 23.10 -8.04 14.65
N LYS A 2 24.03 -8.80 14.06
CA LYS A 2 25.17 -8.26 13.29
C LYS A 2 24.66 -7.81 11.91
N ARG A 3 24.74 -6.51 11.60
CA ARG A 3 24.30 -5.93 10.32
C ARG A 3 25.41 -5.97 9.27
N SER A 4 25.04 -6.02 7.99
CA SER A 4 26.00 -5.96 6.88
C SER A 4 26.80 -4.65 6.91
N LYS A 5 28.00 -4.64 6.32
CA LYS A 5 28.83 -3.42 6.22
C LYS A 5 28.07 -2.30 5.49
N THR A 6 27.38 -2.65 4.41
CA THR A 6 26.59 -1.72 3.60
C THR A 6 25.45 -1.08 4.39
N LEU A 7 24.68 -1.88 5.15
CA LEU A 7 23.60 -1.36 5.97
C LEU A 7 24.12 -0.49 7.12
N ARG A 8 25.27 -0.82 7.72
CA ARG A 8 25.90 0.02 8.76
C ARG A 8 26.33 1.38 8.21
N ASN A 9 26.91 1.41 7.01
CA ASN A 9 27.30 2.66 6.37
C ASN A 9 26.09 3.54 6.01
N ALA A 10 25.00 2.93 5.57
CA ALA A 10 23.74 3.65 5.32
C ALA A 10 23.12 4.18 6.61
N ASP A 11 23.08 3.37 7.68
CA ASP A 11 22.54 3.75 9.00
C ASP A 11 23.35 4.88 9.64
N ALA A 12 24.66 4.97 9.38
CA ALA A 12 25.51 6.05 9.88
C ALA A 12 25.21 7.43 9.25
N LYS A 13 24.53 7.47 8.10
CA LYS A 13 24.09 8.72 7.46
C LYS A 13 22.79 9.26 8.08
N ILE A 14 22.12 8.47 8.92
CA ILE A 14 20.81 8.79 9.47
C ILE A 14 20.94 9.01 10.97
N ASP A 15 20.76 10.25 11.39
CA ASP A 15 20.45 10.55 12.78
C ASP A 15 19.06 10.00 13.14
N ARG A 16 18.97 9.17 14.17
CA ARG A 16 17.71 8.55 14.63
C ARG A 16 16.92 9.42 15.59
N GLU A 17 17.57 10.42 16.20
CA GLU A 17 16.95 11.34 17.14
C GLU A 17 16.31 12.51 16.41
N ARG A 18 16.83 12.86 15.22
CA ARG A 18 16.25 13.85 14.32
C ARG A 18 14.99 13.31 13.62
N LEU A 19 13.97 14.17 13.53
CA LEU A 19 12.83 13.98 12.65
C LEU A 19 13.08 14.73 11.35
N TYR A 20 13.05 14.02 10.23
CA TYR A 20 13.31 14.60 8.91
C TYR A 20 12.02 15.12 8.27
N ALA A 21 12.16 16.18 7.46
CA ALA A 21 11.11 16.58 6.53
C ALA A 21 10.86 15.45 5.49
N PRO A 22 9.62 15.27 4.98
CA PRO A 22 9.32 14.21 4.02
C PRO A 22 10.21 14.21 2.78
N LEU A 23 10.54 15.38 2.23
CA LEU A 23 11.46 15.49 1.09
C LEU A 23 12.88 15.01 1.43
N GLU A 24 13.44 15.49 2.54
CA GLU A 24 14.77 15.08 3.02
C GLU A 24 14.82 13.58 3.31
N ALA A 25 13.75 13.04 3.90
CA ALA A 25 13.63 11.61 4.16
C ALA A 25 13.55 10.77 2.88
N VAL A 26 12.86 11.25 1.84
CA VAL A 26 12.82 10.60 0.53
C VAL A 26 14.20 10.64 -0.14
N ARG A 27 14.91 11.76 -0.08
CA ARG A 27 16.29 11.89 -0.57
C ARG A 27 17.21 10.89 0.11
N LEU A 28 17.21 10.87 1.43
CA LEU A 28 17.98 9.91 2.23
C LEU A 28 17.59 8.46 1.92
N ALA A 29 16.30 8.18 1.69
CA ALA A 29 15.84 6.84 1.33
C ALA A 29 16.43 6.39 -0.02
N LYS A 30 16.50 7.29 -1.01
CA LYS A 30 17.14 7.02 -2.31
C LYS A 30 18.64 6.85 -2.16
N ASP A 31 19.31 7.72 -1.41
CA ASP A 31 20.77 7.66 -1.20
C ASP A 31 21.24 6.45 -0.40
N THR A 32 20.38 5.92 0.45
CA THR A 32 20.66 4.73 1.28
C THR A 32 20.23 3.42 0.61
N ALA A 33 19.60 3.48 -0.57
CA ALA A 33 19.25 2.32 -1.37
C ALA A 33 20.50 1.71 -2.03
N SER A 34 21.19 0.83 -1.31
CA SER A 34 22.44 0.21 -1.77
C SER A 34 22.26 -1.06 -2.61
N VAL A 35 21.05 -1.30 -3.15
CA VAL A 35 20.72 -2.55 -3.87
C VAL A 35 20.82 -2.37 -5.38
N LYS A 36 21.08 -3.48 -6.09
CA LYS A 36 21.24 -3.50 -7.55
C LYS A 36 19.92 -3.44 -8.33
N PHE A 37 18.79 -3.68 -7.66
CA PHE A 37 17.46 -3.66 -8.25
C PHE A 37 16.69 -2.43 -7.78
N ASP A 38 15.64 -2.05 -8.50
CA ASP A 38 14.79 -0.91 -8.14
C ASP A 38 13.94 -1.22 -6.90
N ALA A 39 14.47 -0.81 -5.73
CA ALA A 39 13.84 -1.02 -4.44
C ALA A 39 12.52 -0.26 -4.32
N THR A 40 11.61 -0.81 -3.55
CA THR A 40 10.36 -0.13 -3.21
C THR A 40 10.61 0.79 -2.02
N VAL A 41 10.08 2.01 -2.11
CA VAL A 41 10.02 2.96 -1.00
C VAL A 41 8.69 2.73 -0.28
N GLU A 42 8.77 2.43 1.00
CA GLU A 42 7.64 2.09 1.84
C GLU A 42 7.62 2.95 3.10
N VAL A 43 6.43 3.09 3.67
CA VAL A 43 6.17 3.92 4.84
C VAL A 43 5.53 3.06 5.90
N ALA A 44 6.12 3.09 7.09
CA ALA A 44 5.56 2.54 8.30
C ALA A 44 5.07 3.68 9.19
N MET A 45 3.79 3.67 9.53
CA MET A 45 3.18 4.62 10.44
C MET A 45 2.62 3.90 11.66
N ARG A 46 2.95 4.37 12.85
CA ARG A 46 2.35 3.89 14.10
C ARG A 46 1.18 4.79 14.46
N LEU A 47 -0.01 4.23 14.46
CA LEU A 47 -1.24 4.93 14.81
C LEU A 47 -1.54 4.84 16.31
N GLY A 48 -2.32 5.80 16.80
CA GLY A 48 -2.82 5.91 18.16
C GLY A 48 -4.16 5.23 18.39
N VAL A 49 -4.47 4.19 17.63
CA VAL A 49 -5.73 3.43 17.71
C VAL A 49 -5.54 2.11 18.45
N ASP A 50 -6.62 1.57 19.02
CA ASP A 50 -6.65 0.22 19.57
C ASP A 50 -7.23 -0.77 18.54
N PRO A 51 -6.40 -1.59 17.86
CA PRO A 51 -6.85 -2.50 16.81
C PRO A 51 -7.74 -3.64 17.33
N ARG A 52 -7.83 -3.83 18.66
CA ARG A 52 -8.73 -4.81 19.27
C ARG A 52 -10.18 -4.36 19.25
N LYS A 53 -10.43 -3.04 19.12
CA LYS A 53 -11.77 -2.48 19.08
C LYS A 53 -12.20 -2.22 17.64
N ALA A 54 -13.36 -2.74 17.27
CA ALA A 54 -13.85 -2.68 15.88
C ALA A 54 -14.12 -1.24 15.41
N ASP A 55 -14.52 -0.34 16.30
CA ASP A 55 -14.76 1.08 16.07
C ASP A 55 -13.46 1.89 15.84
N GLN A 56 -12.30 1.33 16.19
CA GLN A 56 -11.00 1.96 15.99
C GLN A 56 -10.16 1.28 14.90
N MET A 57 -10.73 0.30 14.18
CA MET A 57 -10.05 -0.39 13.10
C MET A 57 -9.98 0.52 11.86
N VAL A 58 -8.78 0.98 11.53
CA VAL A 58 -8.54 1.77 10.31
C VAL A 58 -8.21 0.82 9.16
N ARG A 59 -9.02 0.92 8.11
CA ARG A 59 -8.79 0.24 6.83
C ARG A 59 -9.23 1.19 5.73
N GLY A 60 -8.41 1.34 4.71
CA GLY A 60 -8.65 2.27 3.64
C GLY A 60 -7.98 1.86 2.35
N THR A 61 -8.38 2.55 1.28
CA THR A 61 -7.71 2.47 -0.01
C THR A 61 -7.45 3.88 -0.51
N VAL A 62 -6.28 4.12 -1.08
CA VAL A 62 -5.94 5.39 -1.71
C VAL A 62 -5.39 5.13 -3.10
N ASN A 63 -5.80 5.95 -4.07
CA ASN A 63 -5.19 5.96 -5.39
C ASN A 63 -3.99 6.90 -5.33
N LEU A 64 -2.78 6.37 -5.55
CA LEU A 64 -1.58 7.18 -5.61
C LEU A 64 -1.55 7.94 -6.96
N PRO A 65 -1.34 9.27 -6.97
CA PRO A 65 -1.34 10.07 -8.20
C PRO A 65 -0.29 9.62 -9.21
N HIS A 66 0.87 9.13 -8.75
CA HIS A 66 1.96 8.65 -9.61
C HIS A 66 2.07 7.12 -9.67
N GLY A 67 1.10 6.42 -9.09
CA GLY A 67 1.11 4.96 -8.96
C GLY A 67 2.24 4.42 -8.07
N THR A 68 2.41 3.10 -8.08
CA THR A 68 3.35 2.38 -7.22
C THR A 68 4.63 1.93 -7.93
N GLY A 69 4.69 2.09 -9.27
CA GLY A 69 5.79 1.60 -10.10
C GLY A 69 5.84 0.08 -10.28
N LYS A 70 4.83 -0.66 -9.81
CA LYS A 70 4.65 -2.09 -10.09
C LYS A 70 3.38 -2.29 -10.91
N THR A 71 3.50 -2.93 -12.07
CA THR A 71 2.35 -3.41 -12.84
C THR A 71 1.74 -4.59 -12.09
N ALA A 72 0.64 -4.36 -11.38
CA ALA A 72 -0.08 -5.42 -10.68
C ALA A 72 -0.76 -6.34 -11.68
N ARG A 73 -0.54 -7.66 -11.54
CA ARG A 73 -1.30 -8.66 -12.30
C ARG A 73 -2.68 -8.82 -11.66
N VAL A 74 -3.73 -8.41 -12.38
CA VAL A 74 -5.11 -8.39 -11.86
C VAL A 74 -5.89 -9.57 -12.43
N LEU A 75 -6.41 -10.41 -11.52
CA LEU A 75 -7.34 -11.47 -11.83
C LEU A 75 -8.78 -11.00 -11.56
N VAL A 76 -9.68 -11.26 -12.49
CA VAL A 76 -11.08 -10.86 -12.40
C VAL A 76 -12.00 -12.06 -12.48
N PHE A 77 -12.83 -12.20 -11.45
CA PHE A 77 -13.97 -13.12 -11.46
C PHE A 77 -15.22 -12.39 -11.96
N ALA A 78 -15.58 -12.62 -13.22
CA ALA A 78 -16.75 -12.02 -13.86
C ALA A 78 -17.33 -12.94 -14.93
N THR A 79 -18.58 -12.72 -15.30
CA THR A 79 -19.30 -13.44 -16.36
C THR A 79 -19.94 -12.45 -17.34
N GLY A 80 -20.19 -12.91 -18.58
CA GLY A 80 -20.88 -12.15 -19.62
C GLY A 80 -20.22 -10.80 -19.93
N ASP A 81 -21.03 -9.75 -20.08
CA ASP A 81 -20.58 -8.41 -20.48
C ASP A 81 -19.54 -7.79 -19.54
N ARG A 82 -19.58 -8.17 -18.25
CA ARG A 82 -18.60 -7.68 -17.26
C ARG A 82 -17.22 -8.30 -17.45
N ALA A 83 -17.15 -9.52 -18.00
CA ALA A 83 -15.88 -10.14 -18.36
C ALA A 83 -15.23 -9.40 -19.53
N ALA A 84 -16.00 -9.12 -20.58
CA ALA A 84 -15.52 -8.34 -21.73
C ALA A 84 -15.06 -6.92 -21.32
N ALA A 85 -15.81 -6.27 -20.42
CA ALA A 85 -15.43 -4.96 -19.88
C ALA A 85 -14.12 -5.02 -19.07
N ALA A 86 -13.88 -6.11 -18.34
CA ALA A 86 -12.64 -6.30 -17.58
C ALA A 86 -11.42 -6.53 -18.50
N GLU A 87 -11.59 -7.32 -19.56
CA GLU A 87 -10.55 -7.54 -20.57
C GLU A 87 -10.21 -6.22 -21.28
N ALA A 88 -11.22 -5.44 -21.67
CA ALA A 88 -11.04 -4.12 -22.27
C ALA A 88 -10.34 -3.11 -21.34
N ALA A 89 -10.59 -3.21 -20.03
CA ALA A 89 -9.88 -2.41 -19.01
C ALA A 89 -8.44 -2.89 -18.75
N GLY A 90 -8.01 -3.96 -19.42
CA GLY A 90 -6.66 -4.50 -19.34
C GLY A 90 -6.47 -5.49 -18.19
N ALA A 91 -7.50 -6.22 -17.74
CA ALA A 91 -7.30 -7.33 -16.81
C ALA A 91 -6.38 -8.40 -17.42
N ASP A 92 -5.48 -8.97 -16.62
CA ASP A 92 -4.51 -9.96 -17.12
C ASP A 92 -5.11 -11.36 -17.23
N ILE A 93 -6.05 -11.67 -16.35
CA ILE A 93 -6.75 -12.96 -16.31
C ILE A 93 -8.22 -12.68 -15.98
N VAL A 94 -9.12 -13.14 -16.83
CA VAL A 94 -10.57 -13.04 -16.62
C VAL A 94 -11.16 -14.44 -16.71
N GLY A 95 -12.06 -14.78 -15.77
CA GLY A 95 -12.71 -16.08 -15.78
C GLY A 95 -13.83 -16.18 -14.75
N SER A 96 -14.51 -17.33 -14.76
CA SER A 96 -15.61 -17.63 -13.85
C SER A 96 -15.34 -18.95 -13.10
N ASP A 97 -16.14 -19.99 -13.35
CA ASP A 97 -16.10 -21.23 -12.57
C ASP A 97 -14.83 -22.06 -12.78
N GLU A 98 -14.33 -22.15 -14.02
CA GLU A 98 -13.11 -22.89 -14.35
C GLU A 98 -11.88 -22.31 -13.63
N LEU A 99 -11.79 -20.99 -13.58
CA LEU A 99 -10.70 -20.27 -12.92
C LEU A 99 -10.79 -20.39 -11.40
N ILE A 100 -12.00 -20.46 -10.83
CA ILE A 100 -12.21 -20.71 -9.40
C ILE A 100 -11.62 -22.08 -9.02
N ASP A 101 -11.85 -23.11 -9.84
CA ASP A 101 -11.30 -24.44 -9.60
C ASP A 101 -9.77 -24.48 -9.72
N GLU A 102 -9.18 -23.76 -10.69
CA GLU A 102 -7.72 -23.63 -10.81
C GLU A 102 -7.08 -22.91 -9.62
N VAL A 103 -7.69 -21.82 -9.16
CA VAL A 103 -7.21 -21.09 -7.98
C VAL A 103 -7.36 -21.96 -6.72
N SER A 104 -8.43 -22.77 -6.63
CA SER A 104 -8.58 -23.77 -5.57
C SER A 104 -7.49 -24.84 -5.59
N LYS A 105 -6.98 -25.20 -6.78
CA LYS A 105 -5.88 -26.15 -6.97
C LYS A 105 -4.49 -25.54 -6.71
N GLY A 106 -4.42 -24.22 -6.50
CA GLY A 106 -3.19 -23.53 -6.07
C GLY A 106 -2.56 -22.61 -7.12
N ARG A 107 -3.28 -22.27 -8.20
CA ARG A 107 -2.83 -21.25 -9.15
C ARG A 107 -2.88 -19.86 -8.49
N LEU A 108 -1.71 -19.20 -8.40
CA LEU A 108 -1.51 -17.96 -7.62
C LEU A 108 -0.62 -16.96 -8.35
N ASP A 109 -0.74 -16.88 -9.67
CA ASP A 109 0.08 -16.02 -10.55
C ASP A 109 -0.48 -14.60 -10.69
N PHE A 110 -1.10 -14.05 -9.64
CA PHE A 110 -1.72 -12.72 -9.64
C PHE A 110 -1.47 -11.97 -8.32
N ASP A 111 -1.50 -10.64 -8.39
CA ASP A 111 -1.25 -9.74 -7.27
C ASP A 111 -2.54 -9.16 -6.66
N ALA A 112 -3.62 -9.08 -7.44
CA ALA A 112 -4.89 -8.54 -7.01
C ALA A 112 -6.06 -9.32 -7.61
N VAL A 113 -7.16 -9.42 -6.86
CA VAL A 113 -8.38 -10.10 -7.29
C VAL A 113 -9.55 -9.15 -7.21
N VAL A 114 -10.30 -9.04 -8.31
CA VAL A 114 -11.58 -8.33 -8.39
C VAL A 114 -12.68 -9.35 -8.66
N ALA A 115 -13.85 -9.16 -8.07
CA ALA A 115 -14.97 -10.05 -8.30
C ALA A 115 -16.29 -9.31 -8.40
N THR A 116 -17.22 -9.87 -9.16
CA THR A 116 -18.59 -9.41 -9.19
C THR A 116 -19.38 -9.94 -7.97
N PRO A 117 -20.37 -9.19 -7.44
CA PRO A 117 -21.13 -9.62 -6.26
C PRO A 117 -21.84 -10.98 -6.42
N ASP A 118 -22.26 -11.32 -7.64
CA ASP A 118 -22.92 -12.59 -8.00
C ASP A 118 -22.02 -13.81 -7.83
N LEU A 119 -20.70 -13.68 -8.05
CA LEU A 119 -19.74 -14.79 -7.93
C LEU A 119 -19.15 -14.94 -6.52
N MET A 120 -19.47 -14.03 -5.59
CA MET A 120 -18.93 -14.05 -4.23
C MET A 120 -19.29 -15.31 -3.44
N GLY A 121 -20.46 -15.91 -3.69
CA GLY A 121 -20.85 -17.16 -3.04
C GLY A 121 -19.90 -18.32 -3.36
N LYS A 122 -19.32 -18.34 -4.58
CA LYS A 122 -18.35 -19.35 -5.01
C LYS A 122 -16.92 -18.96 -4.59
N VAL A 123 -16.52 -17.72 -4.84
CA VAL A 123 -15.19 -17.19 -4.47
C VAL A 123 -14.96 -17.21 -2.95
N GLY A 124 -16.02 -17.11 -2.13
CA GLY A 124 -15.94 -17.25 -0.68
C GLY A 124 -15.36 -18.60 -0.22
N ARG A 125 -15.55 -19.67 -1.02
CA ARG A 125 -14.97 -21.01 -0.75
C ARG A 125 -13.44 -21.01 -0.87
N LEU A 126 -12.89 -20.11 -1.68
CA LEU A 126 -11.44 -19.90 -1.84
C LEU A 126 -10.80 -19.17 -0.65
N GLY A 127 -11.58 -18.79 0.37
CA GLY A 127 -11.07 -18.09 1.55
C GLY A 127 -9.92 -18.80 2.26
N ARG A 128 -9.83 -20.14 2.18
CA ARG A 128 -8.69 -20.90 2.72
C ARG A 128 -7.36 -20.61 1.99
N VAL A 129 -7.42 -20.34 0.70
CA VAL A 129 -6.25 -20.07 -0.15
C VAL A 129 -5.96 -18.57 -0.23
N LEU A 130 -6.99 -17.76 -0.50
CA LEU A 130 -6.86 -16.32 -0.71
C LEU A 130 -6.79 -15.51 0.60
N GLY A 131 -7.41 -16.00 1.66
CA GLY A 131 -7.51 -15.32 2.96
C GLY A 131 -6.15 -15.07 3.64
N PRO A 132 -5.31 -16.10 3.86
CA PRO A 132 -4.00 -15.93 4.49
C PRO A 132 -3.05 -15.00 3.73
N ARG A 133 -3.27 -14.86 2.41
CA ARG A 133 -2.46 -14.01 1.52
C ARG A 133 -3.02 -12.59 1.35
N GLY A 134 -4.19 -12.28 1.92
CA GLY A 134 -4.82 -10.98 1.77
C GLY A 134 -5.35 -10.69 0.36
N LEU A 135 -5.43 -11.70 -0.51
CA LEU A 135 -5.91 -11.56 -1.90
C LEU A 135 -7.43 -11.71 -2.01
N MET A 136 -8.12 -11.89 -0.88
CA MET A 136 -9.57 -12.09 -0.87
C MET A 136 -10.30 -10.78 -1.21
N PRO A 137 -11.16 -10.75 -2.25
CA PRO A 137 -11.94 -9.58 -2.59
C PRO A 137 -12.82 -9.12 -1.43
N ASN A 138 -12.94 -7.81 -1.23
CA ASN A 138 -13.73 -7.23 -0.16
C ASN A 138 -14.57 -6.05 -0.66
N PRO A 139 -15.87 -5.98 -0.33
CA PRO A 139 -16.70 -4.82 -0.65
C PRO A 139 -16.15 -3.51 -0.05
N LYS A 140 -15.52 -3.57 1.14
CA LYS A 140 -14.96 -2.40 1.82
C LYS A 140 -13.76 -1.78 1.11
N THR A 141 -13.06 -2.56 0.29
CA THR A 141 -11.90 -2.09 -0.50
C THR A 141 -12.29 -1.75 -1.93
N GLY A 142 -13.56 -1.93 -2.28
CA GLY A 142 -14.09 -1.69 -3.62
C GLY A 142 -13.62 -2.73 -4.64
N THR A 143 -13.05 -3.87 -4.21
CA THR A 143 -12.68 -4.97 -5.11
C THR A 143 -13.84 -5.94 -5.38
N VAL A 144 -14.97 -5.71 -4.72
CA VAL A 144 -16.25 -6.34 -5.04
C VAL A 144 -17.20 -5.26 -5.53
N THR A 145 -17.41 -5.20 -6.84
CA THR A 145 -18.19 -4.14 -7.48
C THR A 145 -18.85 -4.65 -8.76
N PRO A 146 -20.03 -4.14 -9.12
CA PRO A 146 -20.59 -4.36 -10.46
C PRO A 146 -19.77 -3.67 -11.56
N ASP A 147 -19.08 -2.56 -11.25
CA ASP A 147 -18.21 -1.81 -12.17
C ASP A 147 -16.77 -2.34 -12.12
N VAL A 148 -16.56 -3.44 -12.84
CA VAL A 148 -15.29 -4.18 -12.85
C VAL A 148 -14.20 -3.42 -13.60
N ALA A 149 -14.55 -2.71 -14.68
CA ALA A 149 -13.60 -1.97 -15.50
C ALA A 149 -12.91 -0.87 -14.70
N LYS A 150 -13.68 -0.11 -13.90
CA LYS A 150 -13.13 0.91 -13.03
C LYS A 150 -12.22 0.33 -11.95
N ALA A 151 -12.62 -0.79 -11.32
CA ALA A 151 -11.81 -1.44 -10.30
C ALA A 151 -10.46 -1.94 -10.86
N VAL A 152 -10.44 -2.49 -12.08
CA VAL A 152 -9.20 -2.91 -12.74
C VAL A 152 -8.30 -1.70 -13.03
N THR A 153 -8.88 -0.63 -13.57
CA THR A 153 -8.16 0.61 -13.88
C THR A 153 -7.55 1.24 -12.63
N ASP A 154 -8.31 1.30 -11.53
CA ASP A 154 -7.84 1.85 -10.26
C ASP A 154 -6.68 1.01 -9.69
N ILE A 155 -6.79 -0.32 -9.71
CA ILE A 155 -5.75 -1.22 -9.20
C ILE A 155 -4.48 -1.09 -10.04
N LYS A 156 -4.60 -1.05 -11.38
CA LYS A 156 -3.46 -0.85 -12.28
C LYS A 156 -2.88 0.56 -12.19
N GLY A 157 -3.70 1.56 -11.85
CA GLY A 157 -3.30 2.94 -11.57
C GLY A 157 -2.54 3.11 -10.25
N GLY A 158 -2.33 2.04 -9.48
CA GLY A 158 -1.58 2.08 -8.23
C GLY A 158 -2.42 2.41 -7.00
N LYS A 159 -3.69 1.97 -7.00
CA LYS A 159 -4.49 1.88 -5.78
C LYS A 159 -3.78 0.98 -4.76
N ILE A 160 -3.53 1.53 -3.59
CA ILE A 160 -2.98 0.79 -2.46
C ILE A 160 -4.08 0.56 -1.42
N GLU A 161 -4.08 -0.62 -0.82
CA GLU A 161 -4.86 -0.92 0.36
C GLU A 161 -3.95 -0.87 1.59
N PHE A 162 -4.44 -0.26 2.66
CA PHE A 162 -3.77 -0.30 3.95
C PHE A 162 -4.73 -0.72 5.04
N ARG A 163 -4.22 -1.52 5.97
CA ARG A 163 -4.95 -2.02 7.13
C ARG A 163 -4.04 -1.97 8.34
N VAL A 164 -4.61 -1.55 9.47
CA VAL A 164 -3.89 -1.57 10.74
C VAL A 164 -3.68 -3.00 11.22
N ASP A 165 -2.45 -3.29 11.65
CA ASP A 165 -2.08 -4.57 12.24
C ASP A 165 -2.49 -4.67 13.73
N LYS A 166 -2.22 -5.82 14.35
CA LYS A 166 -2.48 -6.06 15.79
C LYS A 166 -1.69 -5.14 16.74
N HIS A 167 -0.69 -4.42 16.24
CA HIS A 167 0.20 -3.53 16.99
C HIS A 167 -0.04 -2.04 16.70
N ALA A 168 -1.14 -1.72 15.99
CA ALA A 168 -1.49 -0.37 15.56
C ALA A 168 -0.51 0.23 14.52
N ASN A 169 0.21 -0.60 13.77
CA ASN A 169 1.05 -0.17 12.66
C ASN A 169 0.27 -0.22 11.34
N LEU A 170 0.57 0.73 10.48
CA LEU A 170 0.08 0.85 9.13
C LEU A 170 1.29 0.83 8.19
N HIS A 171 1.28 -0.10 7.24
CA HIS A 171 2.32 -0.24 6.24
C HIS A 171 1.72 0.00 4.87
N PHE A 172 2.39 0.83 4.07
CA PHE A 172 1.99 1.08 2.69
C PHE A 172 3.20 1.50 1.85
N ILE A 173 3.07 1.33 0.53
CA ILE A 173 4.10 1.69 -0.44
C ILE A 173 3.78 3.06 -1.03
N ILE A 174 4.81 3.85 -1.31
CA ILE A 174 4.66 5.16 -1.97
C ILE A 174 5.30 5.22 -3.35
N GLY A 175 6.08 4.21 -3.74
CA GLY A 175 6.64 4.10 -5.08
C GLY A 175 7.96 3.34 -5.11
N LYS A 176 8.72 3.61 -6.16
CA LYS A 176 10.05 3.03 -6.40
C LYS A 176 11.15 4.05 -6.18
N VAL A 177 12.38 3.57 -5.90
CA VAL A 177 13.54 4.45 -5.76
C VAL A 177 13.84 5.19 -7.06
N SER A 178 13.51 4.59 -8.21
CA SER A 178 13.61 5.23 -9.53
C SER A 178 12.70 6.45 -9.74
N PHE A 179 11.69 6.68 -8.89
CA PHE A 179 10.79 7.82 -9.04
C PHE A 179 11.47 9.13 -8.65
N ASP A 180 11.00 10.23 -9.23
CA ASP A 180 11.38 11.57 -8.83
C ASP A 180 10.97 11.83 -7.38
N GLU A 181 11.78 12.59 -6.65
CA GLU A 181 11.54 12.88 -5.23
C GLU A 181 10.19 13.56 -5.00
N ALA A 182 9.83 14.51 -5.87
CA ALA A 182 8.54 15.20 -5.82
C ALA A 182 7.36 14.23 -5.95
N LYS A 183 7.44 13.26 -6.87
CA LYS A 183 6.39 12.25 -7.07
C LYS A 183 6.21 11.35 -5.85
N LEU A 184 7.31 10.96 -5.20
CA LEU A 184 7.26 10.18 -3.97
C LEU A 184 6.65 10.96 -2.81
N VAL A 185 6.97 12.26 -2.70
CA VAL A 185 6.40 13.15 -1.69
C VAL A 185 4.91 13.38 -1.94
N GLU A 186 4.48 13.57 -3.19
CA GLU A 186 3.06 13.72 -3.55
C GLU A 186 2.26 12.45 -3.29
N ASN A 187 2.83 11.27 -3.59
CA ASN A 187 2.23 9.99 -3.22
C ASN A 187 2.11 9.83 -1.70
N TYR A 188 3.12 10.24 -0.94
CA TYR A 188 3.06 10.27 0.52
C TYR A 188 1.98 11.23 1.04
N ALA A 189 1.85 12.42 0.42
CA ALA A 189 0.85 13.41 0.76
C ALA A 189 -0.57 12.88 0.59
N ALA A 190 -0.85 12.25 -0.56
CA ALA A 190 -2.14 11.66 -0.86
C ALA A 190 -2.51 10.55 0.15
N ALA A 191 -1.54 9.68 0.49
CA ALA A 191 -1.75 8.66 1.50
C ALA A 191 -2.00 9.25 2.90
N LEU A 192 -1.25 10.29 3.28
CA LEU A 192 -1.39 10.96 4.58
C LEU A 192 -2.75 11.66 4.72
N GLU A 193 -3.23 12.32 3.67
CA GLU A 193 -4.55 12.95 3.63
C GLU A 193 -5.66 11.93 3.84
N GLU A 194 -5.60 10.81 3.11
CA GLU A 194 -6.59 9.74 3.23
C GLU A 194 -6.56 9.09 4.62
N ILE A 195 -5.38 8.84 5.19
CA ILE A 195 -5.23 8.31 6.55
C ILE A 195 -5.85 9.26 7.57
N ASN A 196 -5.62 10.57 7.45
CA ASN A 196 -6.22 11.56 8.34
C ASN A 196 -7.75 11.64 8.18
N ARG A 197 -8.26 11.47 6.96
CA ARG A 197 -9.70 11.39 6.68
C ARG A 197 -10.36 10.17 7.32
N LEU A 198 -9.65 9.05 7.38
CA LEU A 198 -10.10 7.80 8.00
C LEU A 198 -9.89 7.74 9.52
N LYS A 199 -9.54 8.86 10.16
CA LYS A 199 -9.38 8.95 11.61
C LYS A 199 -10.71 8.62 12.32
N PRO A 200 -10.76 7.55 13.14
CA PRO A 200 -11.96 7.24 13.91
C PRO A 200 -12.23 8.32 14.96
N SER A 201 -13.50 8.68 15.17
CA SER A 201 -13.91 9.63 16.21
C SER A 201 -13.58 9.14 17.63
N ALA A 202 -13.55 7.82 17.83
CA ALA A 202 -13.19 7.18 19.09
C ALA A 202 -11.68 7.22 19.41
N ALA A 203 -10.82 7.63 18.45
CA ALA A 203 -9.39 7.71 18.67
C ALA A 203 -9.04 8.91 19.58
N LYS A 204 -8.43 8.63 20.73
CA LYS A 204 -8.02 9.64 21.71
C LYS A 204 -6.52 9.95 21.60
N GLY A 205 -6.16 11.22 21.78
CA GLY A 205 -4.77 11.68 21.75
C GLY A 205 -4.20 11.80 20.33
N ARG A 206 -2.87 11.68 20.20
CA ARG A 206 -2.16 11.82 18.91
C ARG A 206 -2.47 10.63 18.00
N TYR A 207 -3.11 10.91 16.86
CA TYR A 207 -3.53 9.89 15.90
C TYR A 207 -2.35 9.21 15.21
N ILE A 208 -1.34 9.97 14.78
CA ILE A 208 -0.10 9.43 14.19
C ILE A 208 1.04 9.63 15.20
N LYS A 209 1.48 8.54 15.83
CA LYS A 209 2.52 8.56 16.86
C LYS A 209 3.93 8.65 16.29
N LYS A 210 4.18 7.92 15.20
CA LYS A 210 5.48 7.85 14.52
C LYS A 210 5.27 7.59 13.04
N ALA A 211 6.05 8.24 12.18
CA ALA A 211 6.17 7.89 10.78
C ALA A 211 7.64 7.55 10.48
N THR A 212 7.87 6.58 9.61
CA THR A 212 9.21 6.18 9.21
C THR A 212 9.15 5.74 7.75
N ILE A 213 9.99 6.36 6.92
CA ILE A 213 10.20 5.96 5.53
C ILE A 213 11.35 4.96 5.52
N THR A 214 11.23 3.89 4.74
CA THR A 214 12.31 2.94 4.53
C THR A 214 12.28 2.45 3.09
N THR A 215 13.40 1.94 2.61
CA THR A 215 13.41 1.13 1.39
C THR A 215 13.43 -0.35 1.75
N THR A 216 13.07 -1.22 0.80
CA THR A 216 12.98 -2.68 1.02
C THR A 216 14.18 -3.30 1.74
N MET A 217 15.39 -2.77 1.52
CA MET A 217 16.65 -3.25 2.12
C MET A 217 17.42 -2.14 2.85
N GLY A 218 16.77 -1.00 3.08
CA GLY A 218 17.38 0.19 3.67
C GLY A 218 17.15 0.31 5.17
N PRO A 219 17.86 1.24 5.82
CA PRO A 219 17.53 1.70 7.16
C PRO A 219 16.23 2.50 7.18
N GLY A 220 15.55 2.55 8.33
CA GLY A 220 14.37 3.37 8.54
C GLY A 220 14.72 4.81 8.93
N ILE A 221 14.16 5.77 8.21
CA ILE A 221 14.37 7.21 8.38
C ILE A 221 13.15 7.80 9.10
N PRO A 222 13.31 8.35 10.32
CA PRO A 222 12.20 8.96 11.06
C PRO A 222 11.68 10.21 10.34
N VAL A 223 10.38 10.30 10.11
CA VAL A 223 9.77 11.47 9.45
C VAL A 223 8.92 12.23 10.46
N ASP A 224 8.94 13.55 10.37
CA ASP A 224 7.99 14.37 11.13
C ASP A 224 6.57 14.16 10.60
N SER A 225 5.75 13.46 11.40
CA SER A 225 4.35 13.18 11.08
C SER A 225 3.41 14.36 11.31
N ASN A 226 3.87 15.46 11.91
CA ASN A 226 3.04 16.66 12.10
C ASN A 226 3.03 17.56 10.85
N ARG A 227 4.05 17.44 10.00
CA ARG A 227 4.13 18.17 8.75
C ARG A 227 3.11 17.59 7.77
N THR A 228 1.96 18.25 7.69
CA THR A 228 0.82 17.89 6.81
C THR A 228 0.68 18.86 5.63
N ARG A 229 1.47 19.93 5.60
CA ARG A 229 1.53 20.95 4.54
C ARG A 229 3.00 21.27 4.23
N ASN A 230 3.29 21.78 3.04
CA ASN A 230 4.65 22.12 2.57
C ASN A 230 5.63 20.94 2.65
N LEU A 231 5.23 19.80 2.10
CA LEU A 231 6.01 18.55 2.14
C LEU A 231 7.21 18.55 1.18
N LEU A 232 7.22 19.47 0.21
CA LEU A 232 8.30 19.69 -0.77
C LEU A 232 9.35 20.71 -0.30
N VAL A 233 9.25 21.21 0.93
CA VAL A 233 10.21 22.17 1.48
C VAL A 233 11.06 21.43 2.50
N GLU A 234 12.37 21.60 2.43
CA GLU A 234 13.28 21.08 3.46
C GLU A 234 13.19 21.94 4.73
N ASP A 235 13.62 21.40 5.86
CA ASP A 235 13.86 22.27 7.02
C ASP A 235 15.10 23.12 6.71
N GLU A 236 14.97 24.44 6.81
CA GLU A 236 16.16 25.31 6.84
C GLU A 236 17.02 24.82 8.01
N ALA A 237 18.25 24.42 7.71
CA ALA A 237 19.19 23.99 8.72
C ALA A 237 19.41 25.14 9.71
N VAL A 238 18.88 24.99 10.93
CA VAL A 238 19.20 25.84 12.08
C VAL A 238 20.51 25.38 12.69
#